data_AF-A0A5J4TXL2-F1
#
_entry.id   AF-A0A5J4TXL2-F1
#
_cell.length_a   1.000
_cell.length_b   1.000
_cell.length_c   1.000
_cell.angle_alpha   90.00
_cell.angle_beta   90.00
_cell.angle_gamma   90.00
#
_symmetry.space_group_name_H-M   'P 1'
#
loop_
_entity.id
_entity.type
_entity.pdbx_description
1 polymer ?
#
loop_
_entity_poly.entity_id
_entity_poly.type
_entity_poly.pdbx_seq_one_letter_code
_entity_poly.pdbx_strand_id
1 'polypeptide(L)'
;CAISRSTYPDASTILSITNYPTGCKCPTDSSQLTGIPQNRCECLKTGDPRANGICPAYCVKGKVNASCECDINSSSFPLSNCEKEKLCITDLVHQPSSDCPCLSTGDPRAGNTCPAYCIKGQATANCTCNTNTPGYTVDQCQKEKLCITDLINQPNTTCQCLSTADPRAGNGQCPAYCIKDQVNESCVCDTNIPGYTQAQCQIEYQCKYNLASQSNATCPCLSTGDPRAGYGQCPAYCTSKDLPNQSCVCDSNPNSQYSLQTCQSEKKCNISSSSTVTKDSCTCSESNHPTGCRCPSETTQLTGIPVNYDESVGHLQPVGQFVLEHVHESFVTVEFELSLHFFSDQQVCGGYYEFEFESQTQLQLGQSFDVQQAGHYPFPALGSPVLKHGQVAFLDKHLQLLDQLLLNMDNLKLQESTGQLDRFVSHIQSDVAYPLIQYPGQVPLALGSLVLKHGHSSMGQ
;
A
#
# COMPACT_ATOMS: atom_id res chain seq x y z
N CYS A 1 -33.49 -31.97 72.50
CA CYS A 1 -34.56 -31.24 71.77
C CYS A 1 -35.73 -31.02 72.72
N ALA A 2 -36.32 -29.82 72.78
CA ALA A 2 -37.46 -29.59 73.67
C ALA A 2 -38.72 -30.28 73.09
N ILE A 3 -38.92 -31.55 73.44
CA ILE A 3 -40.28 -32.06 73.63
C ILE A 3 -40.68 -31.53 74.99
N SER A 4 -41.59 -30.55 75.01
CA SER A 4 -42.18 -30.11 76.27
C SER A 4 -42.79 -31.34 76.96
N ARG A 5 -42.23 -31.64 78.13
CA ARG A 5 -42.63 -32.65 79.14
C ARG A 5 -42.34 -34.12 78.80
N SER A 6 -41.12 -34.53 79.13
CA SER A 6 -40.94 -35.65 80.07
C SER A 6 -39.50 -35.64 80.58
N THR A 7 -39.37 -35.72 81.91
CA THR A 7 -38.15 -35.76 82.71
C THR A 7 -37.22 -36.91 82.30
N TYR A 8 -36.06 -36.63 81.70
CA TYR A 8 -34.80 -37.38 81.87
C TYR A 8 -33.64 -36.56 81.25
N PRO A 9 -32.58 -36.20 82.00
CA PRO A 9 -31.43 -35.49 81.46
C PRO A 9 -30.28 -36.48 81.25
N ASP A 10 -30.28 -37.20 80.14
CA ASP A 10 -29.05 -37.76 79.52
C ASP A 10 -29.42 -38.56 78.28
N ALA A 11 -29.40 -37.91 77.12
CA ALA A 11 -29.16 -38.48 75.80
C ALA A 11 -29.32 -37.39 74.74
N SER A 12 -28.24 -37.14 73.99
CA SER A 12 -28.24 -36.42 72.71
C SER A 12 -29.42 -36.86 71.84
N THR A 13 -30.49 -36.06 71.78
CA THR A 13 -31.63 -36.37 70.93
C THR A 13 -31.35 -35.86 69.52
N ILE A 14 -31.04 -36.79 68.63
CA ILE A 14 -30.83 -36.59 67.20
C ILE A 14 -32.19 -36.34 66.52
N LEU A 15 -32.22 -35.43 65.55
CA LEU A 15 -33.40 -35.17 64.71
C LEU A 15 -33.87 -36.45 64.00
N SER A 16 -35.17 -36.74 64.05
CA SER A 16 -35.80 -37.85 63.32
C SER A 16 -36.82 -37.30 62.31
N ILE A 17 -37.08 -38.07 61.25
CA ILE A 17 -37.87 -37.73 60.05
C ILE A 17 -39.32 -37.29 60.33
N THR A 18 -39.80 -37.37 61.58
CA THR A 18 -41.19 -37.11 61.98
C THR A 18 -41.37 -36.06 63.08
N ASN A 19 -40.30 -35.49 63.65
CA ASN A 19 -40.41 -34.50 64.74
C ASN A 19 -39.27 -33.45 64.70
N TYR A 20 -39.61 -32.20 64.37
CA TYR A 20 -38.66 -31.10 64.17
C TYR A 20 -38.90 -29.88 65.10
N PRO A 21 -38.77 -30.01 66.44
CA PRO A 21 -38.93 -28.87 67.35
C PRO A 21 -37.77 -27.86 67.23
N THR A 22 -38.05 -26.58 67.48
CA THR A 22 -37.05 -25.49 67.49
C THR A 22 -35.97 -25.74 68.56
N GLY A 23 -34.69 -25.58 68.20
CA GLY A 23 -33.55 -25.74 69.13
C GLY A 23 -32.83 -27.10 69.12
N CYS A 24 -33.05 -27.94 68.11
CA CYS A 24 -32.27 -29.18 67.90
C CYS A 24 -30.93 -28.92 67.21
N LYS A 25 -29.93 -29.76 67.49
CA LYS A 25 -28.68 -29.82 66.72
C LYS A 25 -28.86 -30.77 65.53
N CYS A 26 -28.25 -30.42 64.41
CA CYS A 26 -28.22 -31.28 63.23
C CYS A 26 -27.35 -32.53 63.48
N PRO A 27 -27.76 -33.70 62.96
CA PRO A 27 -26.90 -34.89 62.95
C PRO A 27 -25.56 -34.58 62.29
N THR A 28 -24.47 -35.08 62.86
CA THR A 28 -23.12 -34.98 62.26
C THR A 28 -22.85 -36.07 61.25
N ASP A 29 -23.51 -37.22 61.38
CA ASP A 29 -23.50 -38.30 60.40
C ASP A 29 -24.39 -37.90 59.22
N SER A 30 -23.78 -37.76 58.05
CA SER A 30 -24.46 -37.27 56.85
C SER A 30 -25.63 -38.17 56.44
N SER A 31 -25.54 -39.49 56.65
CA SER A 31 -26.59 -40.45 56.28
C SER A 31 -27.95 -40.16 56.95
N GLN A 32 -27.91 -39.53 58.13
CA GLN A 32 -29.08 -39.20 58.94
C GLN A 32 -29.75 -37.88 58.51
N LEU A 33 -29.19 -37.15 57.55
CA LEU A 33 -29.78 -35.92 57.02
C LEU A 33 -30.85 -36.19 55.95
N THR A 34 -31.00 -37.43 55.49
CA THR A 34 -32.01 -37.81 54.49
C THR A 34 -33.43 -37.44 54.96
N GLY A 35 -34.14 -36.63 54.19
CA GLY A 35 -35.50 -36.17 54.52
C GLY A 35 -35.58 -34.96 55.47
N ILE A 36 -34.45 -34.37 55.88
CA ILE A 36 -34.43 -33.13 56.68
C ILE A 36 -34.32 -31.91 55.75
N PRO A 37 -35.26 -30.94 55.80
CA PRO A 37 -35.23 -29.76 54.92
C PRO A 37 -34.11 -28.77 55.28
N GLN A 38 -33.65 -27.99 54.30
CA GLN A 38 -32.51 -27.06 54.42
C GLN A 38 -32.71 -25.99 55.51
N ASN A 39 -33.93 -25.49 55.68
CA ASN A 39 -34.24 -24.47 56.70
C ASN A 39 -34.14 -25.00 58.15
N ARG A 40 -33.98 -26.32 58.34
CA ARG A 40 -33.77 -26.95 59.64
C ARG A 40 -32.32 -27.33 59.86
N CYS A 41 -31.67 -27.83 58.82
CA CYS A 41 -30.26 -28.14 58.82
C CYS A 41 -29.64 -27.65 57.52
N GLU A 42 -28.69 -26.72 57.65
CA GLU A 42 -27.89 -26.24 56.53
C GLU A 42 -27.25 -27.41 55.78
N CYS A 43 -26.99 -27.20 54.49
CA CYS A 43 -26.35 -28.21 53.66
C CYS A 43 -24.90 -28.40 54.08
N LEU A 44 -24.45 -29.65 54.17
CA LEU A 44 -23.05 -29.95 54.44
C LEU A 44 -22.18 -29.52 53.25
N LYS A 45 -20.96 -29.10 53.55
CA LYS A 45 -19.95 -28.74 52.54
C LYS A 45 -19.33 -29.95 51.82
N THR A 46 -19.55 -31.16 52.31
CA THR A 46 -19.08 -32.42 51.72
C THR A 46 -20.13 -33.51 51.93
N GLY A 47 -20.41 -34.29 50.88
CA GLY A 47 -21.16 -35.56 51.00
C GLY A 47 -22.56 -35.45 51.62
N ASP A 48 -23.24 -34.30 51.51
CA ASP A 48 -24.64 -34.18 51.95
C ASP A 48 -25.52 -35.09 51.08
N PRO A 49 -26.24 -36.08 51.65
CA PRO A 49 -27.08 -36.98 50.85
C PRO A 49 -28.26 -36.26 50.20
N ARG A 50 -28.54 -35.02 50.59
CA ARG A 50 -29.59 -34.17 50.01
C ARG A 50 -29.10 -33.34 48.81
N ALA A 51 -27.82 -33.44 48.43
CA ALA A 51 -27.26 -32.76 47.27
C ALA A 51 -28.01 -33.14 45.98
N ASN A 52 -28.02 -32.23 45.00
CA ASN A 52 -28.77 -32.39 43.74
C ASN A 52 -30.31 -32.44 43.95
N GLY A 53 -30.81 -31.61 44.85
CA GLY A 53 -32.25 -31.50 45.14
C GLY A 53 -32.54 -30.41 46.17
N ILE A 54 -32.63 -30.78 47.44
CA ILE A 54 -32.82 -29.83 48.55
C ILE A 54 -31.55 -28.99 48.75
N CYS A 55 -30.39 -29.62 48.58
CA CYS A 55 -29.09 -28.95 48.64
C CYS A 55 -28.48 -28.80 47.24
N PRO A 56 -27.66 -27.76 47.00
CA PRO A 56 -26.87 -27.63 45.79
C PRO A 56 -26.09 -28.91 45.48
N ALA A 57 -25.95 -29.22 44.19
CA ALA A 57 -25.05 -30.28 43.76
C ALA A 57 -23.59 -29.87 43.99
N TYR A 58 -22.71 -30.81 44.28
CA TYR A 58 -21.27 -30.53 44.31
C TYR A 58 -20.73 -30.32 42.91
N CYS A 59 -19.83 -29.35 42.77
CA CYS A 59 -19.19 -29.06 41.51
C CYS A 59 -18.33 -30.24 41.03
N VAL A 60 -18.41 -30.54 39.74
CA VAL A 60 -17.58 -31.55 39.07
C VAL A 60 -16.64 -30.83 38.12
N LYS A 61 -15.35 -31.22 38.15
CA LYS A 61 -14.30 -30.63 37.29
C LYS A 61 -14.74 -30.61 35.81
N GLY A 62 -14.64 -29.45 35.16
CA GLY A 62 -15.05 -29.25 33.76
C GLY A 62 -16.57 -29.11 33.55
N LYS A 63 -17.37 -29.16 34.61
CA LYS A 63 -18.84 -28.99 34.60
C LYS A 63 -19.32 -28.04 35.70
N VAL A 64 -18.43 -27.17 36.18
CA VAL A 64 -18.77 -26.16 37.19
C VAL A 64 -19.84 -25.22 36.64
N ASN A 65 -20.72 -24.75 37.50
CA ASN A 65 -21.71 -23.72 37.18
C ASN A 65 -21.95 -22.84 38.41
N ALA A 66 -22.72 -21.76 38.26
CA ALA A 66 -22.97 -20.81 39.34
C ALA A 66 -23.64 -21.44 40.58
N SER A 67 -24.45 -22.49 40.37
CA SER A 67 -25.32 -23.08 41.39
C SER A 67 -24.68 -24.24 42.14
N CYS A 68 -23.58 -24.82 41.67
CA CYS A 68 -22.93 -25.93 42.37
C CYS A 68 -22.07 -25.45 43.54
N GLU A 69 -21.87 -26.28 44.55
CA GLU A 69 -21.04 -25.98 45.72
C GLU A 69 -19.68 -26.70 45.62
N CYS A 70 -18.59 -26.03 46.01
CA CYS A 70 -17.28 -26.65 46.02
C CYS A 70 -17.09 -27.53 47.26
N ASP A 71 -16.76 -28.80 47.03
CA ASP A 71 -16.54 -29.77 48.11
C ASP A 71 -15.16 -29.56 48.75
N ILE A 72 -15.15 -29.24 50.04
CA ILE A 72 -13.93 -28.93 50.81
C ILE A 72 -13.00 -30.15 51.00
N ASN A 73 -13.52 -31.36 50.88
CA ASN A 73 -12.77 -32.61 51.10
C ASN A 73 -12.60 -33.43 49.81
N SER A 74 -12.95 -32.87 48.65
CA SER A 74 -12.76 -33.56 47.38
C SER A 74 -11.28 -33.71 47.04
N SER A 75 -10.82 -34.96 46.95
CA SER A 75 -9.45 -35.29 46.54
C SER A 75 -9.23 -35.14 45.04
N SER A 76 -10.28 -35.33 44.23
CA SER A 76 -10.21 -35.29 42.76
C SER A 76 -10.38 -33.87 42.19
N PHE A 77 -11.03 -32.99 42.95
CA PHE A 77 -11.24 -31.59 42.58
C PHE A 77 -11.10 -30.70 43.82
N PRO A 78 -9.85 -30.39 44.23
CA PRO A 78 -9.58 -29.64 45.44
C PRO A 78 -10.30 -28.29 45.48
N LEU A 79 -10.68 -27.85 46.67
CA LEU A 79 -11.44 -26.62 46.91
C LEU A 79 -10.90 -25.43 46.13
N SER A 80 -9.59 -25.17 46.19
CA SER A 80 -8.95 -24.05 45.51
C SER A 80 -9.11 -24.09 43.98
N ASN A 81 -9.06 -25.27 43.38
CA ASN A 81 -9.27 -25.43 41.94
C ASN A 81 -10.74 -25.25 41.58
N CYS A 82 -11.65 -25.75 42.43
CA CYS A 82 -13.08 -25.57 42.25
C CYS A 82 -13.51 -24.11 42.35
N GLU A 83 -13.05 -23.39 43.36
CA GLU A 83 -13.35 -21.98 43.54
C GLU A 83 -12.81 -21.15 42.37
N LYS A 84 -11.58 -21.43 41.92
CA LYS A 84 -11.02 -20.79 40.72
C LYS A 84 -11.89 -21.04 39.48
N GLU A 85 -12.23 -22.30 39.19
CA GLU A 85 -13.07 -22.63 38.03
C GLU A 85 -14.47 -21.99 38.14
N LYS A 86 -15.03 -21.90 39.35
CA LYS A 86 -16.31 -21.24 39.62
C LYS A 86 -16.23 -19.73 39.38
N LEU A 87 -15.16 -19.07 39.82
CA LEU A 87 -14.92 -17.64 39.56
C LEU A 87 -14.79 -17.33 38.07
N CYS A 88 -14.17 -18.22 37.29
CA CYS A 88 -14.11 -18.07 35.82
C CYS A 88 -15.50 -18.07 35.16
N ILE A 89 -16.55 -18.53 35.85
CA ILE A 89 -17.93 -18.55 35.34
C ILE A 89 -18.73 -17.39 35.92
N THR A 90 -18.63 -17.15 37.23
CA THR A 90 -19.49 -16.19 37.93
C THR A 90 -18.94 -14.77 37.97
N ASP A 91 -17.63 -14.60 37.89
CA ASP A 91 -16.96 -13.31 38.08
C ASP A 91 -15.76 -13.13 37.14
N LEU A 92 -15.94 -13.55 35.88
CA LEU A 92 -14.87 -13.56 34.88
C LEU A 92 -14.17 -12.21 34.72
N VAL A 93 -14.91 -11.09 34.82
CA VAL A 93 -14.41 -9.72 34.60
C VAL A 93 -13.29 -9.31 35.57
N HIS A 94 -13.24 -9.87 36.77
CA HIS A 94 -12.22 -9.55 37.78
C HIS A 94 -11.07 -10.58 37.81
N GLN A 95 -11.09 -11.60 36.94
CA GLN A 95 -10.05 -12.63 36.94
C GLN A 95 -8.94 -12.33 35.93
N PRO A 96 -7.67 -12.58 36.28
CA PRO A 96 -6.56 -12.48 35.33
C PRO A 96 -6.61 -13.61 34.29
N SER A 97 -5.97 -13.40 33.15
CA SER A 97 -5.89 -14.39 32.06
C SER A 97 -5.07 -15.65 32.43
N SER A 98 -4.24 -15.57 33.48
CA SER A 98 -3.48 -16.71 34.02
C SER A 98 -4.34 -17.70 34.81
N ASP A 99 -5.37 -17.23 35.49
CA ASP A 99 -6.30 -18.09 36.25
C ASP A 99 -7.50 -18.50 35.39
N CYS A 100 -8.02 -17.57 34.59
CA CYS A 100 -9.14 -17.81 33.68
C CYS A 100 -8.73 -17.43 32.26
N PRO A 101 -8.38 -18.41 31.40
CA PRO A 101 -8.01 -18.16 30.01
C PRO A 101 -9.04 -17.30 29.28
N CYS A 102 -8.57 -16.45 28.38
CA CYS A 102 -9.44 -15.58 27.59
C CYS A 102 -10.42 -16.42 26.76
N LEU A 103 -11.70 -16.06 26.79
CA LEU A 103 -12.71 -16.75 25.99
C LEU A 103 -12.50 -16.43 24.50
N SER A 104 -12.78 -17.42 23.65
CA SER A 104 -12.75 -17.23 22.20
C SER A 104 -13.84 -16.29 21.70
N THR A 105 -14.90 -16.07 22.49
CA THR A 105 -16.02 -15.16 22.14
C THR A 105 -16.59 -14.48 23.36
N GLY A 106 -16.94 -13.19 23.22
CA GLY A 106 -17.71 -12.46 24.23
C GLY A 106 -17.00 -12.34 25.58
N ASP A 107 -15.66 -12.46 25.64
CA ASP A 107 -14.93 -12.24 26.88
C ASP A 107 -15.11 -10.76 27.29
N PRO A 108 -15.69 -10.48 28.47
CA PRO A 108 -15.92 -9.11 28.93
C PRO A 108 -14.60 -8.34 29.17
N ARG A 109 -13.46 -9.04 29.21
CA ARG A 109 -12.12 -8.46 29.37
C ARG A 109 -11.41 -8.18 28.05
N ALA A 110 -12.03 -8.47 26.90
CA ALA A 110 -11.43 -8.27 25.59
C ALA A 110 -11.07 -6.78 25.35
N GLY A 111 -9.84 -6.54 24.88
CA GLY A 111 -9.28 -5.20 24.69
C GLY A 111 -8.56 -4.61 25.91
N ASN A 112 -8.68 -5.23 27.08
CA ASN A 112 -7.96 -4.86 28.29
C ASN A 112 -6.98 -5.97 28.70
N THR A 113 -7.42 -6.87 29.58
CA THR A 113 -6.63 -8.01 30.06
C THR A 113 -6.47 -9.09 28.98
N CYS A 114 -7.46 -9.23 28.11
CA CYS A 114 -7.46 -10.16 26.99
C CYS A 114 -7.27 -9.40 25.68
N PRO A 115 -6.66 -10.01 24.64
CA PRO A 115 -6.58 -9.37 23.34
C PRO A 115 -7.97 -9.02 22.80
N ALA A 116 -8.07 -7.89 22.11
CA ALA A 116 -9.31 -7.49 21.44
C ALA A 116 -9.69 -8.51 20.36
N TYR A 117 -10.99 -8.65 20.07
CA TYR A 117 -11.43 -9.45 18.94
C TYR A 117 -11.14 -8.74 17.63
N CYS A 118 -10.77 -9.51 16.60
CA CYS A 118 -10.55 -8.98 15.28
C CYS A 118 -11.87 -8.45 14.69
N ILE A 119 -11.80 -7.29 14.07
CA ILE A 119 -12.90 -6.70 13.28
C ILE A 119 -12.58 -6.98 11.81
N LYS A 120 -13.60 -7.36 11.02
CA LYS A 120 -13.46 -7.68 9.59
C LYS A 120 -12.86 -6.50 8.83
N GLY A 121 -11.77 -6.72 8.10
CA GLY A 121 -11.03 -5.68 7.38
C GLY A 121 -10.12 -4.81 8.26
N GLN A 122 -10.07 -5.05 9.57
CA GLN A 122 -9.22 -4.36 10.53
C GLN A 122 -8.52 -5.36 11.48
N ALA A 123 -8.28 -6.58 10.99
CA ALA A 123 -7.48 -7.55 11.74
C ALA A 123 -6.10 -6.96 12.06
N THR A 124 -5.51 -7.39 13.17
CA THR A 124 -4.14 -7.06 13.57
C THR A 124 -3.44 -8.35 13.97
N ALA A 125 -2.10 -8.33 14.06
CA ALA A 125 -1.33 -9.49 14.51
C ALA A 125 -1.80 -10.01 15.88
N ASN A 126 -2.23 -9.10 16.77
CA ASN A 126 -2.49 -9.41 18.17
C ASN A 126 -3.97 -9.67 18.49
N CYS A 127 -4.91 -9.39 17.57
CA CYS A 127 -6.33 -9.64 17.85
C CYS A 127 -6.68 -11.14 17.85
N THR A 128 -7.76 -11.51 18.53
CA THR A 128 -8.27 -12.89 18.59
C THR A 128 -9.45 -13.08 17.64
N CYS A 129 -9.48 -14.21 16.92
CA CYS A 129 -10.60 -14.54 16.03
C CYS A 129 -11.80 -15.07 16.81
N ASN A 130 -12.93 -14.36 16.70
CA ASN A 130 -14.17 -14.67 17.40
C ASN A 130 -15.00 -15.71 16.60
N THR A 131 -15.45 -16.79 17.25
CA THR A 131 -16.24 -17.85 16.60
C THR A 131 -17.70 -17.47 16.34
N ASN A 132 -18.20 -16.40 16.96
CA ASN A 132 -19.62 -16.02 16.97
C ASN A 132 -19.89 -14.69 16.24
N THR A 133 -18.94 -14.15 15.47
CA THR A 133 -19.16 -12.93 14.69
C THR A 133 -19.98 -13.25 13.43
N PRO A 134 -21.21 -12.70 13.28
CA PRO A 134 -22.01 -12.95 12.09
C PRO A 134 -21.30 -12.46 10.82
N GLY A 135 -21.15 -13.33 9.82
CA GLY A 135 -20.55 -12.97 8.52
C GLY A 135 -19.02 -12.78 8.52
N TYR A 136 -18.33 -13.17 9.60
CA TYR A 136 -16.87 -13.18 9.70
C TYR A 136 -16.39 -14.43 10.44
N THR A 137 -16.09 -15.48 9.67
CA THR A 137 -15.69 -16.78 10.23
C THR A 137 -14.28 -16.75 10.80
N VAL A 138 -13.95 -17.71 11.68
CA VAL A 138 -12.58 -17.86 12.22
C VAL A 138 -11.57 -18.05 11.10
N ASP A 139 -11.88 -18.87 10.09
CA ASP A 139 -10.99 -19.09 8.94
C ASP A 139 -10.75 -17.81 8.15
N GLN A 140 -11.80 -17.00 7.94
CA GLN A 140 -11.66 -15.72 7.28
C GLN A 140 -10.77 -14.77 8.09
N CYS A 141 -10.96 -14.73 9.41
CA CYS A 141 -10.13 -13.94 10.31
C CYS A 141 -8.66 -14.39 10.33
N GLN A 142 -8.41 -15.70 10.37
CA GLN A 142 -7.05 -16.24 10.33
C GLN A 142 -6.36 -15.92 9.01
N LYS A 143 -7.08 -16.01 7.88
CA LYS A 143 -6.56 -15.58 6.58
C LYS A 143 -6.21 -14.10 6.59
N GLU A 144 -7.10 -13.22 7.07
CA GLU A 144 -6.81 -11.78 7.19
C GLU A 144 -5.57 -11.53 8.05
N LYS A 145 -5.40 -12.25 9.17
CA LYS A 145 -4.19 -12.15 10.01
C LYS A 145 -2.91 -12.55 9.25
N LEU A 146 -2.93 -13.67 8.52
CA LEU A 146 -1.79 -14.12 7.72
C LEU A 146 -1.40 -13.10 6.64
N CYS A 147 -2.39 -12.48 5.99
CA CYS A 147 -2.15 -11.44 4.99
C CYS A 147 -1.48 -10.19 5.58
N ILE A 148 -1.51 -10.00 6.90
CA ILE A 148 -0.86 -8.89 7.58
C ILE A 148 0.53 -9.30 8.10
N THR A 149 0.63 -10.47 8.73
CA THR A 149 1.86 -10.86 9.43
C THR A 149 2.88 -11.61 8.58
N ASP A 150 2.43 -12.24 7.50
CA ASP A 150 3.24 -13.18 6.73
C ASP A 150 2.97 -13.08 5.22
N LEU A 151 2.62 -11.88 4.74
CA LEU A 151 2.16 -11.65 3.37
C LEU A 151 3.09 -12.28 2.31
N ILE A 152 4.41 -12.19 2.49
CA ILE A 152 5.42 -12.67 1.54
C ILE A 152 5.32 -14.18 1.24
N ASN A 153 4.82 -14.97 2.19
CA ASN A 153 4.70 -16.43 2.05
C ASN A 153 3.28 -16.88 1.67
N GLN A 154 2.35 -15.95 1.44
CA GLN A 154 0.96 -16.28 1.11
C GLN A 154 0.69 -16.15 -0.40
N PRO A 155 0.01 -17.12 -1.01
CA PRO A 155 -0.38 -17.02 -2.42
C PRO A 155 -1.46 -15.96 -2.64
N ASN A 156 -1.58 -15.48 -3.87
CA ASN A 156 -2.58 -14.47 -4.25
C ASN A 156 -4.05 -14.92 -4.08
N THR A 157 -4.29 -16.23 -4.04
CA THR A 157 -5.61 -16.84 -3.78
C THR A 157 -6.01 -16.76 -2.30
N THR A 158 -5.03 -16.68 -1.40
CA THR A 158 -5.25 -16.48 0.04
C THR A 158 -5.27 -15.00 0.38
N CYS A 159 -4.28 -14.25 -0.14
CA CYS A 159 -4.09 -12.83 0.12
C CYS A 159 -4.00 -12.09 -1.20
N GLN A 160 -5.03 -11.31 -1.54
CA GLN A 160 -5.03 -10.49 -2.75
C GLN A 160 -3.78 -9.61 -2.82
N CYS A 161 -3.31 -9.34 -4.04
CA CYS A 161 -2.16 -8.48 -4.26
C CYS A 161 -2.47 -7.07 -3.77
N LEU A 162 -1.57 -6.47 -3.00
CA LEU A 162 -1.71 -5.09 -2.56
C LEU A 162 -1.59 -4.15 -3.76
N SER A 163 -2.28 -3.02 -3.70
CA SER A 163 -2.19 -1.99 -4.73
C SER A 163 -0.85 -1.27 -4.75
N THR A 164 -0.08 -1.33 -3.66
CA THR A 164 1.22 -0.66 -3.53
C THR A 164 2.19 -1.48 -2.72
N ALA A 165 3.46 -1.48 -3.11
CA ALA A 165 4.56 -2.09 -2.37
C ALA A 165 4.29 -3.54 -1.88
N ASP A 166 3.52 -4.33 -2.63
CA ASP A 166 3.37 -5.76 -2.33
C ASP A 166 4.74 -6.44 -2.46
N PRO A 167 5.25 -7.08 -1.39
CA PRO A 167 6.56 -7.73 -1.42
C PRO A 167 6.64 -8.90 -2.42
N ARG A 168 5.49 -9.38 -2.93
CA ARG A 168 5.39 -10.44 -3.93
C ARG A 168 5.33 -9.92 -5.37
N ALA A 169 5.24 -8.61 -5.57
CA ALA A 169 5.13 -8.01 -6.90
C ALA A 169 6.35 -8.38 -7.78
N GLY A 170 6.08 -8.80 -9.02
CA GLY A 170 7.12 -9.18 -9.99
C GLY A 170 7.67 -10.60 -9.85
N ASN A 171 7.30 -11.35 -8.80
CA ASN A 171 7.77 -12.72 -8.56
C ASN A 171 6.79 -13.78 -9.07
N GLY A 172 5.93 -13.44 -10.04
CA GLY A 172 4.94 -14.35 -10.64
C GLY A 172 3.67 -14.58 -9.81
N GLN A 173 3.68 -14.26 -8.50
CA GLN A 173 2.46 -14.31 -7.68
C GLN A 173 1.59 -13.05 -7.84
N CYS A 174 2.23 -11.89 -7.95
CA CYS A 174 1.56 -10.61 -8.18
C CYS A 174 2.21 -9.90 -9.37
N PRO A 175 1.41 -9.17 -10.18
CA PRO A 175 1.95 -8.31 -11.24
C PRO A 175 3.02 -7.35 -10.69
N ALA A 176 4.03 -7.04 -11.50
CA ALA A 176 5.00 -6.01 -11.15
C ALA A 176 4.35 -4.63 -11.19
N TYR A 177 4.83 -3.68 -10.38
CA TYR A 177 4.39 -2.30 -10.50
C TYR A 177 5.03 -1.62 -11.71
N CYS A 178 4.26 -0.78 -12.38
CA CYS A 178 4.77 0.00 -13.49
C CYS A 178 5.82 1.02 -13.00
N ILE A 179 6.93 1.10 -13.72
CA ILE A 179 7.96 2.12 -13.52
C ILE A 179 7.73 3.21 -14.56
N LYS A 180 7.85 4.48 -14.15
CA LYS A 180 7.73 5.63 -15.04
C LYS A 180 8.63 5.47 -16.27
N ASP A 181 8.09 5.75 -17.44
CA ASP A 181 8.72 5.61 -18.76
C ASP A 181 9.02 4.14 -19.16
N GLN A 182 8.58 3.16 -18.36
CA GLN A 182 8.82 1.73 -18.56
C GLN A 182 7.56 0.87 -18.34
N VAL A 183 6.36 1.42 -18.55
CA VAL A 183 5.12 0.62 -18.53
C VAL A 183 5.20 -0.56 -19.51
N ASN A 184 4.71 -1.72 -19.07
CA ASN A 184 4.55 -2.91 -19.90
C ASN A 184 3.13 -3.49 -19.76
N GLU A 185 2.73 -4.41 -20.63
CA GLU A 185 1.35 -4.93 -20.68
C GLU A 185 0.91 -5.62 -19.38
N SER A 186 1.86 -6.18 -18.63
CA SER A 186 1.61 -6.98 -17.43
C SER A 186 1.81 -6.22 -16.12
N CYS A 187 2.25 -4.95 -16.16
CA CYS A 187 2.45 -4.16 -14.95
C CYS A 187 1.13 -3.54 -14.46
N VAL A 188 1.07 -3.24 -13.16
CA VAL A 188 -0.07 -2.55 -12.53
C VAL A 188 0.35 -1.18 -11.99
N CYS A 189 -0.55 -0.20 -12.09
CA CYS A 189 -0.28 1.15 -11.61
C CYS A 189 -0.41 1.26 -10.08
N ASP A 190 0.71 1.51 -9.43
CA ASP A 190 0.83 1.77 -7.99
C ASP A 190 0.23 3.14 -7.63
N THR A 191 -0.42 3.26 -6.47
CA THR A 191 -1.05 4.51 -5.99
C THR A 191 -0.12 5.40 -5.16
N ASN A 192 1.04 4.90 -4.73
CA ASN A 192 1.91 5.53 -3.72
C ASN A 192 3.34 5.78 -4.20
N ILE A 193 3.65 5.70 -5.51
CA ILE A 193 4.99 6.05 -6.02
C ILE A 193 5.20 7.58 -5.95
N PRO A 194 6.19 8.08 -5.20
CA PRO A 194 6.49 9.51 -5.15
C PRO A 194 6.84 10.06 -6.53
N GLY A 195 6.12 11.09 -6.99
CA GLY A 195 6.35 11.75 -8.28
C GLY A 195 5.83 10.99 -9.51
N TYR A 196 5.13 9.87 -9.33
CA TYR A 196 4.45 9.13 -10.40
C TYR A 196 3.08 8.66 -9.92
N THR A 197 2.08 9.50 -10.15
CA THR A 197 0.70 9.25 -9.71
C THR A 197 0.07 8.10 -10.50
N GLN A 198 -0.93 7.43 -9.89
CA GLN A 198 -1.70 6.39 -10.59
C GLN A 198 -2.31 6.90 -11.90
N ALA A 199 -2.80 8.14 -11.93
CA ALA A 199 -3.35 8.75 -13.15
C ALA A 199 -2.30 8.92 -14.25
N GLN A 200 -1.08 9.38 -13.90
CA GLN A 200 0.03 9.45 -14.84
C GLN A 200 0.39 8.07 -15.39
N CYS A 201 0.45 7.06 -14.54
CA CYS A 201 0.71 5.68 -14.97
C CYS A 201 -0.38 5.14 -15.91
N GLN A 202 -1.66 5.36 -15.58
CA GLN A 202 -2.77 4.92 -16.42
C GLN A 202 -2.74 5.61 -17.78
N ILE A 203 -2.45 6.92 -17.83
CA ILE A 203 -2.27 7.65 -19.09
C ILE A 203 -1.14 7.02 -19.89
N GLU A 204 0.03 6.81 -19.29
CA GLU A 204 1.18 6.21 -19.97
C GLU A 204 0.85 4.81 -20.54
N TYR A 205 0.16 3.97 -19.76
CA TYR A 205 -0.31 2.66 -20.20
C TYR A 205 -1.28 2.76 -21.38
N GLN A 206 -2.29 3.63 -21.31
CA GLN A 206 -3.27 3.81 -22.39
C GLN A 206 -2.60 4.36 -23.65
N CYS A 207 -1.68 5.31 -23.52
CA CYS A 207 -0.94 5.87 -24.66
C CYS A 207 -0.02 4.83 -25.31
N LYS A 208 0.47 3.83 -24.57
CA LYS A 208 1.34 2.78 -25.12
C LYS A 208 0.58 1.62 -25.75
N TYR A 209 -0.51 1.16 -25.11
CA TYR A 209 -1.18 -0.10 -25.48
C TYR A 209 -2.58 0.06 -26.05
N ASN A 210 -3.21 1.23 -25.89
CA ASN A 210 -4.57 1.48 -26.34
C ASN A 210 -4.68 2.83 -27.07
N LEU A 211 -3.61 3.24 -27.74
CA LEU A 211 -3.47 4.56 -28.33
C LEU A 211 -4.63 4.93 -29.27
N ALA A 212 -5.13 3.97 -30.05
CA ALA A 212 -6.18 4.19 -31.05
C ALA A 212 -7.52 4.71 -30.47
N SER A 213 -7.79 4.49 -29.19
CA SER A 213 -9.01 4.95 -28.51
C SER A 213 -8.82 6.26 -27.73
N GLN A 214 -7.62 6.85 -27.75
CA GLN A 214 -7.29 8.02 -26.93
C GLN A 214 -7.35 9.33 -27.73
N SER A 215 -7.69 10.43 -27.07
CA SER A 215 -7.62 11.77 -27.67
C SER A 215 -6.19 12.31 -27.71
N ASN A 216 -5.95 13.34 -28.53
CA ASN A 216 -4.65 14.04 -28.57
C ASN A 216 -4.36 14.86 -27.30
N ALA A 217 -5.39 15.22 -26.53
CA ALA A 217 -5.25 15.91 -25.26
C ALA A 217 -4.73 14.99 -24.16
N THR A 218 -5.13 13.71 -24.20
CA THR A 218 -4.66 12.68 -23.25
C THR A 218 -3.30 12.12 -23.67
N CYS A 219 -3.16 11.76 -24.94
CA CYS A 219 -1.97 11.15 -25.51
C CYS A 219 -1.50 11.97 -26.71
N PRO A 220 -0.37 12.69 -26.60
CA PRO A 220 0.20 13.44 -27.71
C PRO A 220 0.31 12.58 -28.98
N CYS A 221 0.10 13.20 -30.14
CA CYS A 221 0.20 12.49 -31.41
C CYS A 221 1.63 11.98 -31.63
N LEU A 222 1.77 10.72 -32.04
CA LEU A 222 3.08 10.16 -32.36
C LEU A 222 3.65 10.81 -33.63
N SER A 223 4.96 10.96 -33.68
CA SER A 223 5.67 11.47 -34.87
C SER A 223 5.68 10.50 -36.05
N THR A 224 5.29 9.24 -35.80
CA THR A 224 5.19 8.19 -36.81
C THR A 224 4.12 7.17 -36.42
N GLY A 225 3.43 6.62 -37.41
CA GLY A 225 2.54 5.45 -37.24
C GLY A 225 1.41 5.63 -36.22
N ASP A 226 1.02 6.87 -35.88
CA ASP A 226 -0.09 7.09 -34.97
C ASP A 226 -1.38 6.55 -35.60
N PRO A 227 -2.06 5.57 -34.98
CA PRO A 227 -3.27 4.97 -35.54
C PRO A 227 -4.43 5.95 -35.68
N ARG A 228 -4.32 7.13 -35.05
CA ARG A 228 -5.34 8.19 -35.09
C ARG A 228 -5.06 9.26 -36.15
N ALA A 229 -3.92 9.18 -36.85
CA ALA A 229 -3.53 10.17 -37.86
C ALA A 229 -4.56 10.23 -39.00
N GLY A 230 -5.03 11.43 -39.32
CA GLY A 230 -6.00 11.68 -40.40
C GLY A 230 -7.48 11.50 -40.02
N TYR A 231 -7.78 11.10 -38.77
CA TYR A 231 -9.15 10.92 -38.26
C TYR A 231 -9.61 12.07 -37.35
N GLY A 232 -9.07 13.28 -37.56
CA GLY A 232 -9.44 14.50 -36.81
C GLY A 232 -8.84 14.61 -35.40
N GLN A 233 -8.37 13.51 -34.79
CA GLN A 233 -7.65 13.53 -33.52
C GLN A 233 -6.18 13.91 -33.70
N CYS A 234 -5.53 13.36 -34.71
CA CYS A 234 -4.16 13.69 -35.06
C CYS A 234 -4.07 14.13 -36.53
N PRO A 235 -3.19 15.09 -36.85
CA PRO A 235 -2.94 15.48 -38.23
C PRO A 235 -2.52 14.26 -39.06
N ALA A 236 -2.90 14.20 -40.33
CA ALA A 236 -2.46 13.11 -41.22
C ALA A 236 -0.95 13.19 -41.46
N TYR A 237 -0.31 12.07 -41.83
CA TYR A 237 1.07 12.12 -42.31
C TYR A 237 1.11 12.57 -43.78
N CYS A 238 2.09 13.40 -44.14
CA CYS A 238 2.28 13.81 -45.52
C CYS A 238 2.78 12.61 -46.35
N THR A 239 2.08 12.26 -47.43
CA THR A 239 2.38 11.06 -48.25
C THR A 239 3.04 11.37 -49.60
N SER A 240 3.03 12.63 -50.06
CA SER A 240 3.60 13.01 -51.35
C SER A 240 3.94 14.51 -51.43
N LYS A 241 4.73 14.86 -52.44
CA LYS A 241 5.25 16.20 -52.75
C LYS A 241 4.17 17.26 -52.98
N ASP A 242 3.05 16.88 -53.60
CA ASP A 242 2.00 17.82 -54.03
C ASP A 242 0.78 17.84 -53.10
N LEU A 243 0.76 16.98 -52.07
CA LEU A 243 -0.26 16.90 -51.03
C LEU A 243 0.33 16.99 -49.61
N PRO A 244 0.99 18.10 -49.28
CA PRO A 244 0.97 18.57 -47.91
C PRO A 244 0.34 19.96 -47.85
N ASN A 245 -0.99 20.02 -47.80
CA ASN A 245 -1.61 21.20 -47.21
C ASN A 245 -1.25 21.25 -45.72
N GLN A 246 -1.41 22.39 -45.08
CA GLN A 246 -0.89 22.66 -43.74
C GLN A 246 -1.37 21.69 -42.64
N SER A 247 -2.37 20.85 -42.94
CA SER A 247 -2.94 19.86 -42.03
C SER A 247 -2.17 18.54 -41.93
N CYS A 248 -1.08 18.33 -42.67
CA CYS A 248 -0.25 17.13 -42.48
C CYS A 248 1.07 17.38 -41.74
N VAL A 249 1.56 16.35 -41.05
CA VAL A 249 2.85 16.30 -40.34
C VAL A 249 3.84 15.40 -41.09
N CYS A 250 5.12 15.78 -41.08
CA CYS A 250 6.16 14.97 -41.71
C CYS A 250 6.45 13.75 -40.83
N ASP A 251 6.32 12.56 -41.41
CA ASP A 251 6.61 11.29 -40.74
C ASP A 251 8.11 11.18 -40.44
N SER A 252 8.45 10.92 -39.18
CA SER A 252 9.85 10.72 -38.74
C SER A 252 10.37 9.30 -39.01
N ASN A 253 9.54 8.42 -39.58
CA ASN A 253 9.94 7.07 -39.98
C ASN A 253 11.05 7.10 -41.04
N PRO A 254 12.22 6.47 -40.81
CA PRO A 254 13.27 6.37 -41.83
C PRO A 254 12.85 5.57 -43.07
N ASN A 255 11.82 4.72 -42.96
CA ASN A 255 11.28 3.91 -44.05
C ASN A 255 10.03 4.52 -44.72
N SER A 256 9.65 5.74 -44.36
CA SER A 256 8.52 6.43 -45.02
C SER A 256 8.80 6.57 -46.52
N GLN A 257 7.78 6.34 -47.35
CA GLN A 257 7.84 6.64 -48.79
C GLN A 257 8.19 8.11 -49.05
N TYR A 258 7.87 8.97 -48.10
CA TYR A 258 8.19 10.38 -48.12
C TYR A 258 9.06 10.72 -46.90
N SER A 259 10.38 10.67 -47.10
CA SER A 259 11.35 10.82 -46.01
C SER A 259 11.17 12.13 -45.25
N LEU A 260 11.52 12.14 -43.96
CA LEU A 260 11.45 13.34 -43.12
C LEU A 260 12.15 14.55 -43.77
N GLN A 261 13.33 14.33 -44.35
CA GLN A 261 14.12 15.40 -44.95
C GLN A 261 13.49 15.91 -46.27
N THR A 262 12.99 14.99 -47.10
CA THR A 262 12.25 15.38 -48.32
C THR A 262 10.99 16.15 -47.95
N CYS A 263 10.19 15.63 -47.02
CA CYS A 263 8.97 16.28 -46.54
C CYS A 263 9.23 17.68 -45.98
N GLN A 264 10.20 17.82 -45.06
CA GLN A 264 10.51 19.13 -44.47
C GLN A 264 11.01 20.14 -45.51
N SER A 265 11.79 19.72 -46.50
CA SER A 265 12.28 20.62 -47.54
C SER A 265 11.20 21.07 -48.52
N GLU A 266 10.26 20.19 -48.84
CA GLU A 266 9.20 20.43 -49.82
C GLU A 266 7.90 20.98 -49.19
N LYS A 267 7.70 20.91 -47.87
CA LYS A 267 6.52 21.43 -47.17
C LYS A 267 6.43 22.96 -47.25
N LYS A 268 5.78 23.48 -48.28
CA LYS A 268 5.62 24.92 -48.50
C LYS A 268 4.61 25.55 -47.52
N CYS A 269 4.88 26.79 -47.10
CA CYS A 269 3.93 27.56 -46.31
C CYS A 269 2.69 27.92 -47.13
N ASN A 270 1.50 27.81 -46.53
CA ASN A 270 0.23 28.22 -47.15
C ASN A 270 -0.50 29.35 -46.37
N ILE A 271 0.13 29.87 -45.31
CA ILE A 271 -0.39 31.06 -44.63
C ILE A 271 0.29 32.28 -45.21
N SER A 272 -0.47 33.37 -45.31
CA SER A 272 -0.01 34.70 -45.68
C SER A 272 1.28 35.09 -44.95
N SER A 273 2.16 35.79 -45.68
CA SER A 273 3.41 36.34 -45.18
C SER A 273 3.29 37.25 -43.95
N SER A 274 2.11 37.79 -43.67
CA SER A 274 1.89 38.63 -42.49
C SER A 274 1.65 37.84 -41.21
N SER A 275 1.63 36.51 -41.25
CA SER A 275 1.40 35.68 -40.07
C SER A 275 2.70 35.21 -39.41
N THR A 276 2.56 34.54 -38.27
CA THR A 276 3.64 33.82 -37.60
C THR A 276 3.35 32.32 -37.63
N VAL A 277 4.37 31.52 -37.87
CA VAL A 277 4.32 30.05 -37.76
C VAL A 277 5.38 29.58 -36.78
N THR A 278 5.23 28.35 -36.26
CA THR A 278 6.28 27.74 -35.45
C THR A 278 7.58 27.68 -36.24
N LYS A 279 8.71 27.94 -35.58
CA LYS A 279 10.02 27.98 -36.23
C LYS A 279 10.28 26.70 -37.04
N ASP A 280 10.71 26.86 -38.29
CA ASP A 280 11.03 25.79 -39.25
C ASP A 280 9.86 24.84 -39.59
N SER A 281 8.60 25.23 -39.32
CA SER A 281 7.42 24.39 -39.57
C SER A 281 7.02 24.23 -41.04
N CYS A 282 7.46 25.16 -41.90
CA CYS A 282 7.29 25.12 -43.34
C CYS A 282 8.39 25.91 -44.05
N THR A 283 8.66 25.56 -45.30
CA THR A 283 9.60 26.27 -46.17
C THR A 283 8.88 27.42 -46.86
N CYS A 284 9.50 28.60 -46.84
CA CYS A 284 8.97 29.77 -47.51
C CYS A 284 8.74 29.53 -49.02
N SER A 285 7.73 30.21 -49.57
CA SER A 285 7.43 30.27 -51.01
C SER A 285 7.40 31.72 -51.49
N GLU A 286 7.35 31.92 -52.81
CA GLU A 286 7.26 33.27 -53.41
C GLU A 286 6.07 34.08 -52.87
N SER A 287 4.95 33.42 -52.58
CA SER A 287 3.71 34.06 -52.15
C SER A 287 3.46 34.02 -50.63
N ASN A 288 4.08 33.08 -49.90
CA ASN A 288 3.82 32.85 -48.49
C ASN A 288 5.13 32.71 -47.69
N HIS A 289 5.47 33.77 -46.94
CA HIS A 289 6.69 33.84 -46.14
C HIS A 289 6.44 34.38 -44.73
N PRO A 290 5.68 33.65 -43.89
CA PRO A 290 5.37 34.07 -42.54
C PRO A 290 6.63 34.06 -41.64
N THR A 291 6.62 34.90 -40.60
CA THR A 291 7.69 34.92 -39.59
C THR A 291 7.83 33.53 -38.96
N GLY A 292 9.05 33.00 -38.93
CA GLY A 292 9.36 31.66 -38.41
C GLY A 292 9.40 30.54 -39.47
N CYS A 293 9.06 30.80 -40.74
CA CYS A 293 9.33 29.84 -41.81
C CYS A 293 10.84 29.57 -41.96
N ARG A 294 11.19 28.44 -42.58
CA ARG A 294 12.55 28.20 -43.08
C ARG A 294 12.68 28.79 -44.49
N CYS A 295 13.53 29.80 -44.68
CA CYS A 295 13.85 30.32 -46.00
C CYS A 295 15.02 29.56 -46.65
N PRO A 296 15.00 29.33 -47.97
CA PRO A 296 16.18 28.87 -48.69
C PRO A 296 17.35 29.85 -48.55
N SER A 297 18.58 29.34 -48.44
CA SER A 297 19.79 30.17 -48.45
C SER A 297 20.33 30.44 -49.85
N GLU A 298 19.90 29.65 -50.84
CA GLU A 298 20.29 29.82 -52.24
C GLU A 298 19.61 31.04 -52.84
N THR A 299 20.39 31.98 -53.33
CA THR A 299 19.91 33.25 -53.92
C THR A 299 18.95 33.04 -55.09
N THR A 300 19.10 31.94 -55.83
CA THR A 300 18.21 31.55 -56.93
C THR A 300 16.79 31.21 -56.47
N GLN A 301 16.62 30.80 -55.21
CA GLN A 301 15.34 30.41 -54.60
C GLN A 301 14.71 31.55 -53.76
N LEU A 302 15.37 32.70 -53.66
CA LEU A 302 14.89 33.90 -52.95
C LEU A 302 14.12 34.88 -53.86
N THR A 303 14.02 34.60 -55.15
CA THR A 303 13.29 35.45 -56.11
C THR A 303 11.83 35.60 -55.67
N GLY A 304 11.41 36.83 -55.33
CA GLY A 304 10.03 37.12 -54.88
C GLY A 304 9.80 37.04 -53.36
N ILE A 305 10.77 36.60 -52.56
CA ILE A 305 10.72 36.68 -51.09
C ILE A 305 11.35 38.02 -50.68
N PRO A 306 10.62 38.93 -50.00
CA PRO A 306 11.19 40.18 -49.53
C PRO A 306 12.31 39.88 -48.51
N VAL A 307 13.50 40.43 -48.79
CA VAL A 307 14.61 40.49 -47.83
C VAL A 307 14.15 41.36 -46.67
N ASN A 308 13.77 40.71 -45.57
CA ASN A 308 13.46 41.42 -44.34
C ASN A 308 14.79 41.87 -43.74
N TYR A 309 15.05 43.19 -43.76
CA TYR A 309 16.26 43.84 -43.24
C TYR A 309 16.28 43.86 -41.70
N ASP A 310 16.11 42.70 -41.07
CA ASP A 310 16.31 42.56 -39.62
C ASP A 310 17.43 41.53 -39.37
N GLU A 311 18.59 41.81 -39.96
CA GLU A 311 19.85 41.16 -39.61
C GLU A 311 20.53 41.95 -38.49
N SER A 312 20.27 41.55 -37.24
CA SER A 312 21.31 41.59 -36.21
C SER A 312 22.33 40.49 -36.49
N VAL A 313 23.17 40.67 -37.51
CA VAL A 313 24.33 39.80 -37.78
C VAL A 313 25.54 40.69 -38.08
N GLY A 314 26.54 40.60 -37.20
CA GLY A 314 27.78 41.35 -37.30
C GLY A 314 28.51 41.10 -38.61
N HIS A 315 28.76 42.17 -39.35
CA HIS A 315 29.62 42.16 -40.52
C HIS A 315 31.07 41.86 -40.11
N LEU A 316 31.59 40.71 -40.57
CA LEU A 316 33.01 40.56 -40.84
C LEU A 316 33.32 41.35 -42.13
N GLN A 317 33.86 42.56 -41.98
CA GLN A 317 34.52 43.26 -43.09
C GLN A 317 36.03 43.00 -43.08
N PRO A 318 36.66 42.88 -44.26
CA PRO A 318 38.08 42.57 -44.40
C PRO A 318 38.97 43.80 -44.21
N VAL A 319 40.20 43.48 -43.83
CA VAL A 319 41.35 44.33 -43.47
C VAL A 319 41.66 45.41 -44.51
N GLY A 320 41.79 46.68 -44.08
CA GLY A 320 42.49 47.69 -44.86
C GLY A 320 42.15 49.15 -44.55
N GLN A 321 42.96 49.75 -43.68
CA GLN A 321 43.31 51.18 -43.68
C GLN A 321 42.26 52.21 -43.23
N PHE A 322 42.30 52.58 -41.95
CA PHE A 322 41.82 53.89 -41.51
C PHE A 322 42.85 54.62 -40.66
N VAL A 323 42.97 55.91 -41.00
CA VAL A 323 43.74 56.97 -40.37
C VAL A 323 43.06 57.35 -39.05
N LEU A 324 43.89 57.60 -38.05
CA LEU A 324 43.53 57.95 -36.68
C LEU A 324 43.11 59.43 -36.62
N GLU A 325 41.84 59.75 -36.37
CA GLU A 325 41.51 61.08 -35.85
C GLU A 325 40.21 61.16 -35.02
N HIS A 326 40.40 61.70 -33.82
CA HIS A 326 39.48 62.39 -32.90
C HIS A 326 38.31 61.66 -32.21
N VAL A 327 38.57 61.46 -30.91
CA VAL A 327 37.67 61.18 -29.79
C VAL A 327 36.60 62.27 -29.65
N HIS A 328 35.35 61.87 -29.45
CA HIS A 328 34.39 62.65 -28.66
C HIS A 328 33.59 61.68 -27.76
N GLU A 329 33.84 61.80 -26.45
CA GLU A 329 33.01 61.24 -25.40
C GLU A 329 31.61 61.85 -25.44
N SER A 330 30.57 61.01 -25.38
CA SER A 330 29.30 61.43 -24.81
C SER A 330 28.66 60.27 -24.07
N PHE A 331 28.41 60.49 -22.79
CA PHE A 331 27.68 59.61 -21.90
C PHE A 331 26.18 59.70 -22.24
N VAL A 332 25.53 58.57 -22.51
CA VAL A 332 24.06 58.46 -22.51
C VAL A 332 23.68 57.44 -21.45
N THR A 333 23.05 57.93 -20.40
CA THR A 333 22.27 57.16 -19.43
C THR A 333 21.02 56.63 -20.12
N VAL A 334 20.87 55.31 -20.11
CA VAL A 334 19.67 54.60 -20.58
C VAL A 334 18.68 54.53 -19.42
N GLU A 335 17.61 55.32 -19.50
CA GLU A 335 16.40 55.08 -18.71
C GLU A 335 15.57 53.99 -19.39
N PHE A 336 15.13 53.04 -18.58
CA PHE A 336 14.45 51.81 -18.94
C PHE A 336 12.95 52.03 -18.74
N GLU A 337 12.21 52.41 -19.78
CA GLU A 337 10.74 52.45 -19.71
C GLU A 337 10.13 51.16 -20.29
N LEU A 338 9.58 50.35 -19.39
CA LEU A 338 8.85 49.13 -19.66
C LEU A 338 7.39 49.48 -20.00
N SER A 339 7.09 49.68 -21.28
CA SER A 339 5.72 49.85 -21.76
C SER A 339 5.05 48.49 -21.99
N LEU A 340 4.32 48.01 -20.97
CA LEU A 340 3.38 46.90 -21.04
C LEU A 340 2.14 47.32 -21.86
N HIS A 341 2.00 46.79 -23.07
CA HIS A 341 0.72 46.77 -23.79
C HIS A 341 0.00 45.45 -23.50
N PHE A 342 -1.08 45.51 -22.71
CA PHE A 342 -2.09 44.46 -22.63
C PHE A 342 -3.37 45.00 -23.27
N PHE A 343 -3.75 44.40 -24.40
CA PHE A 343 -5.13 44.36 -24.87
C PHE A 343 -5.63 42.93 -24.63
N SER A 344 -6.74 42.77 -23.93
CA SER A 344 -7.78 41.81 -24.31
C SER A 344 -9.07 42.10 -23.54
N ASP A 345 -10.08 42.44 -24.33
CA ASP A 345 -11.48 42.54 -23.97
C ASP A 345 -12.00 41.27 -23.32
N GLN A 346 -12.72 41.42 -22.21
CA GLN A 346 -13.53 40.36 -21.62
C GLN A 346 -14.97 40.55 -22.08
N GLN A 347 -15.40 39.76 -23.07
CA GLN A 347 -16.82 39.64 -23.41
C GLN A 347 -17.56 38.87 -22.33
N VAL A 348 -18.55 39.56 -21.78
CA VAL A 348 -19.61 39.07 -20.90
C VAL A 348 -20.64 38.31 -21.74
N CYS A 349 -20.92 37.06 -21.39
CA CYS A 349 -22.17 36.39 -21.74
C CYS A 349 -22.69 35.66 -20.50
N GLY A 350 -23.74 36.24 -19.91
CA GLY A 350 -24.47 35.67 -18.77
C GLY A 350 -25.48 34.61 -19.19
N GLY A 351 -25.85 33.77 -18.24
CA GLY A 351 -26.96 32.83 -18.32
C GLY A 351 -27.23 32.24 -16.93
N TYR A 352 -28.34 32.67 -16.34
CA TYR A 352 -28.88 32.26 -15.05
C TYR A 352 -29.24 30.77 -15.01
N TYR A 353 -29.04 30.11 -13.86
CA TYR A 353 -30.12 29.44 -13.10
C TYR A 353 -29.73 29.32 -11.62
N GLU A 354 -30.69 29.75 -10.80
CA GLU A 354 -30.78 29.80 -9.36
C GLU A 354 -31.17 28.42 -8.81
N PHE A 355 -30.46 27.88 -7.81
CA PHE A 355 -31.07 27.05 -6.77
C PHE A 355 -30.21 27.09 -5.49
N GLU A 356 -30.89 27.56 -4.47
CA GLU A 356 -30.55 27.76 -3.07
C GLU A 356 -30.35 26.40 -2.36
N PHE A 357 -29.26 26.22 -1.61
CA PHE A 357 -29.29 25.49 -0.35
C PHE A 357 -28.14 25.92 0.57
N GLU A 358 -28.58 26.43 1.70
CA GLU A 358 -27.86 26.94 2.86
C GLU A 358 -27.33 25.77 3.70
N SER A 359 -26.04 25.75 4.04
CA SER A 359 -25.62 25.19 5.34
C SER A 359 -24.35 25.87 5.82
N GLN A 360 -24.48 26.44 7.02
CA GLN A 360 -23.46 27.15 7.76
C GLN A 360 -22.64 26.13 8.58
N THR A 361 -21.31 26.23 8.52
CA THR A 361 -20.46 25.71 9.59
C THR A 361 -19.38 26.73 9.91
N GLN A 362 -19.41 27.20 11.16
CA GLN A 362 -18.53 28.20 11.75
C GLN A 362 -17.06 27.77 11.69
N LEU A 363 -16.21 28.68 11.25
CA LEU A 363 -14.76 28.57 11.33
C LEU A 363 -14.28 29.51 12.44
N GLN A 364 -13.73 28.94 13.51
CA GLN A 364 -13.23 29.66 14.67
C GLN A 364 -11.78 30.09 14.43
N LEU A 365 -11.54 31.38 14.65
CA LEU A 365 -10.27 32.09 14.46
C LEU A 365 -9.49 32.17 15.79
N GLY A 366 -8.18 32.02 15.73
CA GLY A 366 -7.22 32.28 16.81
C GLY A 366 -6.26 31.09 17.02
N GLN A 367 -4.95 31.22 17.15
CA GLN A 367 -4.06 32.35 17.40
C GLN A 367 -2.67 32.00 16.81
N SER A 368 -1.96 33.03 16.37
CA SER A 368 -0.54 33.05 16.00
C SER A 368 0.38 32.77 17.18
N PHE A 369 1.53 32.10 16.98
CA PHE A 369 2.85 32.54 17.46
C PHE A 369 4.00 31.73 16.82
N ASP A 370 5.03 32.50 16.45
CA ASP A 370 6.47 32.26 16.35
C ASP A 370 7.12 31.31 15.32
N VAL A 371 7.79 32.01 14.41
CA VAL A 371 8.89 31.62 13.52
C VAL A 371 10.12 31.20 14.34
N GLN A 372 10.67 30.02 14.06
CA GLN A 372 12.12 29.78 14.18
C GLN A 372 12.61 29.06 12.92
N GLN A 373 13.34 29.81 12.10
CA GLN A 373 14.21 29.27 11.05
C GLN A 373 15.43 28.64 11.73
N ALA A 374 15.70 27.37 11.43
CA ALA A 374 16.93 26.70 11.83
C ALA A 374 17.70 26.22 10.59
N GLY A 375 18.80 26.93 10.33
CA GLY A 375 20.08 26.47 9.81
C GLY A 375 20.14 25.33 8.80
N HIS A 376 20.30 25.69 7.52
CA HIS A 376 20.94 24.82 6.54
C HIS A 376 22.43 24.68 6.84
N TYR A 377 22.88 23.46 7.16
CA TYR A 377 24.28 23.05 7.08
C TYR A 377 24.54 22.34 5.74
N PRO A 378 25.50 22.77 4.93
CA PRO A 378 25.90 22.05 3.73
C PRO A 378 26.94 20.97 4.10
N PHE A 379 26.63 19.70 3.83
CA PHE A 379 27.67 18.65 3.77
C PHE A 379 28.09 18.40 2.31
N PRO A 380 29.38 18.13 2.08
CA PRO A 380 29.98 18.11 0.76
C PRO A 380 29.62 16.85 -0.03
N ALA A 381 29.35 17.04 -1.32
CA ALA A 381 29.23 15.96 -2.29
C ALA A 381 30.58 15.23 -2.44
N LEU A 382 30.63 13.99 -1.98
CA LEU A 382 31.69 13.03 -2.34
C LEU A 382 31.40 12.51 -3.74
N GLY A 383 32.21 12.95 -4.69
CA GLY A 383 32.21 12.43 -6.06
C GLY A 383 32.58 10.96 -6.10
N SER A 384 31.93 10.23 -7.00
CA SER A 384 32.40 8.95 -7.50
C SER A 384 32.22 8.91 -9.02
N PRO A 385 33.10 8.18 -9.73
CA PRO A 385 33.53 8.56 -11.06
C PRO A 385 32.53 8.20 -12.16
N VAL A 386 32.47 9.09 -13.15
CA VAL A 386 31.87 8.87 -14.45
C VAL A 386 32.59 7.71 -15.14
N LEU A 387 31.87 6.61 -15.36
CA LEU A 387 32.29 5.54 -16.28
C LEU A 387 31.49 5.70 -17.57
N LYS A 388 32.17 6.20 -18.61
CA LYS A 388 31.66 6.33 -19.98
C LYS A 388 32.26 5.21 -20.84
N HIS A 389 31.43 4.71 -21.76
CA HIS A 389 31.65 3.71 -22.83
C HIS A 389 31.57 2.23 -22.38
N GLY A 390 30.92 1.31 -23.09
CA GLY A 390 30.50 1.34 -24.50
C GLY A 390 29.39 0.34 -24.85
N GLN A 391 28.94 0.48 -26.08
CA GLN A 391 27.76 -0.09 -26.73
C GLN A 391 27.82 -1.60 -27.02
N VAL A 392 26.66 -2.25 -26.88
CA VAL A 392 25.98 -3.11 -27.87
C VAL A 392 26.83 -4.13 -28.64
N ALA A 393 26.87 -5.38 -28.14
CA ALA A 393 26.94 -6.62 -28.93
C ALA A 393 26.88 -7.86 -28.02
N PHE A 394 25.80 -8.06 -27.25
CA PHE A 394 25.69 -9.27 -26.41
C PHE A 394 24.31 -9.94 -26.37
N LEU A 395 23.26 -9.35 -26.95
CA LEU A 395 21.92 -9.98 -26.95
C LEU A 395 21.67 -10.95 -28.11
N ASP A 396 22.49 -10.96 -29.16
CA ASP A 396 22.19 -11.76 -30.37
C ASP A 396 22.58 -13.25 -30.25
N LYS A 397 23.52 -13.58 -29.36
CA LYS A 397 23.94 -14.98 -29.13
C LYS A 397 23.00 -15.76 -28.22
N HIS A 398 22.19 -15.09 -27.39
CA HIS A 398 21.33 -15.77 -26.42
C HIS A 398 20.00 -16.21 -27.03
N LEU A 399 19.55 -15.57 -28.12
CA LEU A 399 18.37 -16.01 -28.87
C LEU A 399 18.65 -17.26 -29.73
N GLN A 400 19.83 -17.38 -30.34
CA GLN A 400 20.18 -18.59 -31.11
C GLN A 400 20.27 -19.86 -30.24
N LEU A 401 20.63 -19.72 -28.97
CA LEU A 401 20.70 -20.87 -28.04
C LEU A 401 19.31 -21.37 -27.60
N LEU A 402 18.30 -20.48 -27.59
CA LEU A 402 16.92 -20.83 -27.25
C LEU A 402 16.22 -21.56 -28.40
N ASP A 403 16.46 -21.19 -29.66
CA ASP A 403 15.93 -21.91 -30.83
C ASP A 403 16.52 -23.33 -30.94
N GLN A 404 17.79 -23.52 -30.59
CA GLN A 404 18.42 -24.84 -30.58
C GLN A 404 17.87 -25.75 -29.47
N LEU A 405 17.45 -25.17 -28.34
CA LEU A 405 16.84 -25.91 -27.22
C LEU A 405 15.38 -26.29 -27.50
N LEU A 406 14.62 -25.42 -28.19
CA LEU A 406 13.24 -25.71 -28.60
C LEU A 406 13.17 -26.86 -29.63
N LEU A 407 14.11 -26.93 -30.57
CA LEU A 407 14.18 -28.03 -31.55
C LEU A 407 14.54 -29.40 -30.93
N ASN A 408 15.20 -29.42 -29.76
CA ASN A 408 15.53 -30.66 -29.06
C ASN A 408 14.35 -31.21 -28.23
N MET A 409 13.38 -30.36 -27.87
CA MET A 409 12.20 -30.78 -27.11
C MET A 409 11.13 -31.44 -28.00
N ASP A 410 11.08 -31.10 -29.29
CA ASP A 410 10.14 -31.72 -30.24
C ASP A 410 10.56 -33.12 -30.69
N ASN A 411 11.83 -33.49 -30.53
CA ASN A 411 12.32 -34.86 -30.83
C ASN A 411 12.08 -35.88 -29.70
N LEU A 412 11.53 -35.49 -28.56
CA LEU A 412 11.29 -36.38 -27.41
C LEU A 412 9.84 -36.88 -27.28
N LYS A 413 8.96 -36.54 -28.24
CA LYS A 413 7.60 -37.10 -28.33
C LYS A 413 7.49 -38.11 -29.47
N LEU A 414 8.18 -39.24 -29.37
CA LEU A 414 7.73 -40.48 -30.01
C LEU A 414 8.37 -41.71 -29.37
N GLN A 415 7.83 -42.17 -28.24
CA GLN A 415 7.94 -43.56 -27.83
C GLN A 415 6.81 -43.92 -26.84
N GLU A 416 5.65 -44.27 -27.41
CA GLU A 416 4.69 -45.16 -26.74
C GLU A 416 5.15 -46.60 -26.96
N SER A 417 5.52 -47.30 -25.88
CA SER A 417 4.98 -48.65 -25.63
C SER A 417 5.33 -49.17 -24.23
N THR A 418 4.27 -49.63 -23.56
CA THR A 418 4.20 -50.77 -22.64
C THR A 418 5.18 -50.88 -21.47
N GLY A 419 4.62 -50.73 -20.25
CA GLY A 419 4.83 -51.73 -19.21
C GLY A 419 5.53 -51.26 -17.94
N GLN A 420 4.84 -51.53 -16.83
CA GLN A 420 5.39 -51.80 -15.49
C GLN A 420 5.80 -50.60 -14.63
N LEU A 421 4.91 -50.31 -13.67
CA LEU A 421 5.04 -49.30 -12.64
C LEU A 421 5.95 -49.85 -11.53
N ASP A 422 7.22 -49.48 -11.53
CA ASP A 422 8.09 -49.65 -10.37
C ASP A 422 8.47 -48.31 -9.74
N ARG A 423 8.35 -48.31 -8.42
CA ARG A 423 8.39 -47.18 -7.51
C ARG A 423 9.82 -46.65 -7.37
N PHE A 424 10.11 -45.48 -7.92
CA PHE A 424 11.34 -44.75 -7.59
C PHE A 424 11.07 -43.64 -6.56
N VAL A 425 11.58 -43.85 -5.36
CA VAL A 425 11.80 -42.84 -4.34
C VAL A 425 13.14 -42.18 -4.63
N SER A 426 13.17 -40.90 -5.01
CA SER A 426 14.41 -40.12 -5.05
C SER A 426 14.50 -39.24 -3.81
N HIS A 427 15.40 -39.57 -2.89
CA HIS A 427 15.94 -38.62 -1.93
C HIS A 427 16.97 -37.77 -2.65
N ILE A 428 16.72 -36.46 -2.79
CA ILE A 428 17.77 -35.49 -3.08
C ILE A 428 17.95 -34.66 -1.82
N GLN A 429 19.07 -34.92 -1.15
CA GLN A 429 19.61 -34.14 -0.06
C GLN A 429 20.49 -33.07 -0.70
N SER A 430 20.15 -31.79 -0.54
CA SER A 430 21.01 -30.68 -0.93
C SER A 430 21.23 -29.80 0.29
N ASP A 431 22.37 -30.06 0.95
CA ASP A 431 23.00 -29.13 1.87
C ASP A 431 23.69 -28.03 1.05
N VAL A 432 23.08 -26.85 1.00
CA VAL A 432 23.76 -25.61 0.57
C VAL A 432 23.59 -24.59 1.69
N ALA A 433 24.66 -24.43 2.48
CA ALA A 433 24.80 -23.35 3.43
C ALA A 433 25.14 -22.05 2.68
N TYR A 434 24.21 -21.08 2.71
CA TYR A 434 24.46 -19.70 2.29
C TYR A 434 24.85 -18.83 3.50
N PRO A 435 25.92 -18.02 3.43
CA PRO A 435 26.22 -17.03 4.44
C PRO A 435 25.55 -15.68 4.11
N LEU A 436 25.08 -15.01 5.18
CA LEU A 436 24.89 -13.56 5.34
C LEU A 436 23.82 -12.87 4.46
N ILE A 437 22.62 -12.73 5.05
CA ILE A 437 21.70 -11.62 4.75
C ILE A 437 21.66 -10.72 5.99
N GLN A 438 22.10 -9.46 5.85
CA GLN A 438 21.90 -8.40 6.85
C GLN A 438 20.55 -7.72 6.60
N TYR A 439 19.73 -7.61 7.65
CA TYR A 439 18.50 -6.82 7.64
C TYR A 439 18.83 -5.33 7.91
N PRO A 440 18.23 -4.37 7.17
CA PRO A 440 18.33 -2.96 7.52
C PRO A 440 17.37 -2.66 8.69
N GLY A 441 17.90 -2.23 9.83
CA GLY A 441 17.07 -1.80 10.97
C GLY A 441 17.66 -1.85 12.38
N GLN A 442 18.93 -2.21 12.56
CA GLN A 442 19.56 -2.16 13.89
C GLN A 442 20.44 -0.93 14.04
N VAL A 443 20.00 -0.01 14.91
CA VAL A 443 20.81 1.07 15.47
C VAL A 443 21.83 0.43 16.43
N PRO A 444 23.15 0.63 16.27
CA PRO A 444 24.10 0.19 17.26
C PRO A 444 23.98 1.06 18.52
N LEU A 445 23.74 0.45 19.67
CA LEU A 445 23.95 1.10 20.96
C LEU A 445 25.44 1.38 21.13
N ALA A 446 25.77 2.66 21.28
CA ALA A 446 27.09 3.12 21.67
C ALA A 446 27.44 2.58 23.08
N LEU A 447 28.45 1.72 23.15
CA LEU A 447 29.11 1.33 24.38
C LEU A 447 30.19 2.37 24.71
N GLY A 448 30.04 3.04 25.85
CA GLY A 448 31.10 3.85 26.42
C GLY A 448 30.67 4.71 27.60
N SER A 449 30.62 4.14 28.81
CA SER A 449 31.09 4.87 29.98
C SER A 449 31.38 3.98 31.19
N LEU A 450 32.43 4.39 31.91
CA LEU A 450 33.07 3.74 33.05
C LEU A 450 32.12 3.57 34.25
N VAL A 451 31.99 2.34 34.74
CA VAL A 451 31.46 2.09 36.09
C VAL A 451 32.59 2.27 37.10
N LEU A 452 32.47 3.35 37.87
CA LEU A 452 33.24 3.63 39.07
C LEU A 452 32.87 2.59 40.15
N LYS A 453 33.83 1.81 40.62
CA LYS A 453 33.69 0.98 41.83
C LYS A 453 33.66 1.90 43.07
N HIS A 454 32.54 1.94 43.77
CA HIS A 454 32.54 2.22 45.21
C HIS A 454 32.13 0.95 45.95
N GLY A 455 33.09 0.36 46.67
CA GLY A 455 32.79 -0.60 47.72
C GLY A 455 32.42 0.13 49.00
N HIS A 456 31.49 -0.43 49.76
CA HIS A 456 31.39 -0.22 51.20
C HIS A 456 30.86 -1.52 51.83
N SER A 457 31.75 -2.19 52.57
CA SER A 457 31.38 -3.13 53.63
C SER A 457 30.95 -2.34 54.85
N SER A 458 29.86 -2.75 55.51
CA SER A 458 29.89 -3.38 56.85
C SER A 458 28.61 -3.14 57.67
N MET A 459 28.31 -4.19 58.46
CA MET A 459 27.67 -4.21 59.78
C MET A 459 26.15 -3.99 59.92
N GLY A 460 25.47 -5.09 60.24
CA GLY A 460 24.96 -5.33 61.59
C GLY A 460 23.53 -4.87 61.89
N GLN A 461 22.57 -5.79 61.88
CA GLN A 461 22.00 -6.47 63.07
C GLN A 461 21.00 -7.54 62.62
#